data_AF-A0A7C9K4V8-F1
#
_entry.id   AF-A0A7C9K4V8-F1
#
_cell.length_a   1.000
_cell.length_b   1.000
_cell.length_c   1.000
_cell.angle_alpha   90.00
_cell.angle_beta   90.00
_cell.angle_gamma   90.00
#
_symmetry.space_group_name_H-M   'P 1'
#
loop_
_entity.id
_entity.type
_entity.pdbx_description
1 polymer ?
#
loop_
_entity_poly.entity_id
_entity_poly.type
_entity_poly.pdbx_seq_one_letter_code
_entity_poly.pdbx_strand_id
1 'polypeptide(L)'
;MSTITRGQRSIEMKIIRGEVLSIDEKSELHVRGGGGGSYVPVESSTPVIRPIHISSSTTHTREVWVKREDGVEMPIMLNDQEIKLREGNQLSIVVAADQRKMAMAYVHNHNTQRGYSLATAREIADRFSLSHNPSGWYIIGALALGAVAVFISFLIMALFLPFMLSSDAVAILVLVAAFIIGVIPLFKKYGAVYDTHEKCISEVSQALKAVTGEAAEPVSAPVTA
;
A
#
# COMPACT_ATOMS: atom_id res chain seq x y z
N MET A 1 6.36 -16.02 -19.39
CA MET A 1 6.47 -14.56 -19.59
C MET A 1 5.06 -14.04 -19.75
N SER A 2 4.66 -13.04 -18.97
CA SER A 2 3.34 -12.42 -19.05
C SER A 2 3.51 -10.91 -19.13
N THR A 3 2.80 -10.24 -20.05
CA THR A 3 2.91 -8.80 -20.25
C THR A 3 1.56 -8.16 -19.97
N ILE A 4 1.54 -7.14 -19.11
CA ILE A 4 0.35 -6.36 -18.80
C ILE A 4 0.56 -4.96 -19.35
N THR A 5 -0.34 -4.53 -20.22
CA THR A 5 -0.31 -3.19 -20.83
C THR A 5 -1.56 -2.41 -20.44
N ARG A 6 -1.37 -1.20 -19.93
CA ARG A 6 -2.44 -0.26 -19.57
C ARG A 6 -2.08 1.16 -20.00
N GLY A 7 -2.83 1.68 -20.96
CA GLY A 7 -2.56 2.99 -21.56
C GLY A 7 -1.16 3.03 -22.19
N GLN A 8 -0.28 3.90 -21.69
CA GLN A 8 1.11 4.01 -22.13
C GLN A 8 2.12 3.24 -21.26
N ARG A 9 1.66 2.49 -20.26
CA ARG A 9 2.53 1.73 -19.34
C ARG A 9 2.40 0.23 -19.62
N SER A 10 3.52 -0.44 -19.80
CA SER A 10 3.59 -1.90 -19.94
C SER A 10 4.57 -2.47 -18.93
N ILE A 11 4.13 -3.45 -18.16
CA ILE A 11 5.02 -4.24 -17.31
C ILE A 11 5.16 -5.65 -17.88
N GLU A 12 6.38 -6.14 -17.85
CA GLU A 12 6.72 -7.51 -18.21
C GLU A 12 7.04 -8.29 -16.94
N MET A 13 6.37 -9.43 -16.77
CA MET A 13 6.67 -10.41 -15.73
C MET A 13 7.52 -11.53 -16.31
N LYS A 14 8.72 -11.69 -15.76
CA LYS A 14 9.69 -12.71 -16.16
C LYS A 14 10.21 -13.48 -14.95
N ILE A 15 10.60 -14.72 -15.20
CA ILE A 15 11.26 -15.56 -14.21
C ILE A 15 12.76 -15.51 -14.50
N ILE A 16 13.53 -15.18 -13.47
CA ILE A 16 14.98 -15.27 -13.48
C ILE A 16 15.34 -16.52 -12.67
N ARG A 17 16.10 -17.43 -13.26
CA ARG A 17 16.62 -18.61 -12.58
C ARG A 17 18.10 -18.46 -12.33
N GLY A 18 18.55 -18.96 -11.20
CA GLY A 18 19.95 -18.92 -10.85
C GLY A 18 20.28 -19.58 -9.52
N GLU A 19 21.57 -19.66 -9.25
CA GLU A 19 22.14 -20.26 -8.04
C GLU A 19 22.65 -19.17 -7.10
N VAL A 20 22.42 -19.34 -5.80
CA VAL A 20 22.98 -18.46 -4.77
C VAL A 20 24.49 -18.69 -4.66
N LEU A 21 25.28 -17.64 -4.91
CA LEU A 21 26.73 -17.65 -4.79
C LEU A 21 27.18 -17.31 -3.36
N SER A 22 26.68 -16.20 -2.83
CA SER A 22 27.04 -15.71 -1.50
C SER A 22 25.88 -14.96 -0.86
N ILE A 23 25.91 -14.87 0.46
CA ILE A 23 24.91 -14.16 1.26
C ILE A 23 25.64 -13.23 2.23
N ASP A 24 25.40 -11.94 2.09
CA ASP A 24 25.92 -10.90 2.99
C ASP A 24 24.78 -10.34 3.85
N GLU A 25 24.91 -10.46 5.16
CA GLU A 25 23.93 -9.96 6.13
C GLU A 25 24.50 -8.77 6.91
N LYS A 26 23.74 -7.67 6.92
CA LYS A 26 24.05 -6.44 7.67
C LYS A 26 22.88 -6.09 8.56
N SER A 27 23.17 -5.79 9.82
CA SER A 27 22.17 -5.36 10.81
C SER A 27 22.57 -3.99 11.35
N GLU A 28 21.69 -3.01 11.21
CA GLU A 28 21.90 -1.65 11.70
C GLU A 28 20.93 -1.37 12.85
N LEU A 29 21.47 -1.01 14.02
CA LEU A 29 20.67 -0.59 15.18
C LEU A 29 20.66 0.93 15.26
N HIS A 30 19.48 1.53 15.09
CA HIS A 30 19.26 2.94 15.35
C HIS A 30 18.73 3.11 16.78
N VAL A 31 19.46 3.86 17.61
CA VAL A 31 19.03 4.24 18.96
C VAL A 31 18.79 5.74 18.97
N ARG A 32 17.60 6.15 19.42
CA ARG A 32 17.24 7.55 19.63
C ARG A 32 16.83 7.72 21.08
N GLY A 33 17.47 8.68 21.76
CA GLY A 33 17.12 9.10 23.11
C GLY A 33 16.69 10.56 23.10
N GLY A 34 15.63 10.88 23.83
CA GLY A 34 15.12 12.24 23.98
C GLY A 34 14.45 12.45 25.33
N GLY A 35 14.52 13.67 25.84
CA GLY A 35 14.03 14.01 27.17
C GLY A 35 15.07 13.77 28.27
N GLY A 36 14.61 13.87 29.52
CA GLY A 36 15.47 13.97 30.70
C GLY A 36 15.62 15.42 31.13
N GLY A 37 15.08 15.71 32.31
CA GLY A 37 15.20 17.01 32.95
C GLY A 37 14.68 16.89 34.37
N SER A 38 15.39 17.51 35.31
CA SER A 38 14.89 17.66 36.67
C SER A 38 14.91 19.11 37.05
N TYR A 39 13.94 19.53 37.85
CA TYR A 39 14.01 20.81 38.52
C TYR A 39 13.37 20.68 39.90
N VAL A 40 13.85 21.48 40.84
CA VAL A 40 13.28 21.59 42.18
C VAL A 40 12.48 22.90 42.19
N PRO A 41 11.14 22.86 42.34
CA PRO A 41 10.34 24.07 42.48
C PRO A 41 10.73 24.83 43.75
N VAL A 42 10.77 26.17 43.70
CA VAL A 42 11.15 27.00 44.86
C VAL A 42 10.17 26.85 46.03
N GLU A 43 8.93 26.45 45.74
CA GLU A 43 7.83 26.31 46.72
C GLU A 43 7.67 24.88 47.26
N SER A 44 8.37 23.88 46.70
CA SER A 44 8.30 22.51 47.19
C SER A 44 9.67 21.82 47.19
N SER A 45 9.99 21.13 48.28
CA SER A 45 11.23 20.36 48.41
C SER A 45 11.23 19.05 47.62
N THR A 46 10.23 18.84 46.76
CA THR A 46 10.05 17.58 46.02
C THR A 46 10.54 17.77 44.58
N PRO A 47 11.61 17.08 44.16
CA PRO A 47 12.13 17.21 42.80
C PRO A 47 11.14 16.65 41.78
N VAL A 48 10.89 17.41 40.71
CA VAL A 48 10.11 16.94 39.56
C VAL A 48 11.08 16.37 38.54
N ILE A 49 10.93 15.07 38.24
CA ILE A 49 11.77 14.34 37.28
C ILE A 49 10.96 14.07 36.02
N ARG A 50 11.43 14.55 34.87
CA ARG A 50 10.90 14.15 33.57
C ARG A 50 11.57 12.85 33.12
N PRO A 51 10.81 11.82 32.71
CA PRO A 51 11.38 10.59 32.23
C PRO A 51 12.21 10.82 30.96
N ILE A 52 13.24 9.98 30.79
CA ILE A 52 13.97 9.86 29.54
C ILE A 52 13.22 8.85 28.68
N HIS A 53 13.00 9.18 27.41
CA HIS A 53 12.46 8.25 26.43
C HIS A 53 13.59 7.75 25.54
N ILE A 54 13.76 6.43 25.51
CA ILE A 54 14.70 5.75 24.61
C ILE A 54 13.87 4.87 23.69
N SER A 55 14.06 5.05 22.38
CA SER A 55 13.49 4.22 21.34
C SER A 55 14.62 3.64 20.49
N SER A 56 14.52 2.37 20.12
CA SER A 56 15.46 1.73 19.20
C SER A 56 14.73 1.01 18.10
N SER A 57 15.30 1.00 16.90
CA SER A 57 14.84 0.23 15.75
C SER A 57 16.03 -0.47 15.09
N THR A 58 15.87 -1.74 14.75
CA THR A 58 16.89 -2.52 14.03
C THR A 58 16.42 -2.72 12.59
N THR A 59 17.31 -2.47 11.64
CA THR A 59 17.10 -2.72 10.21
C THR A 59 17.98 -3.90 9.79
N HIS A 60 17.40 -4.93 9.17
CA HIS A 60 18.14 -6.08 8.67
C HIS A 60 18.20 -6.04 7.14
N THR A 61 19.39 -5.78 6.60
CA THR A 61 19.65 -5.78 5.16
C THR A 61 20.36 -7.08 4.81
N ARG A 62 19.76 -7.86 3.91
CA ARG A 62 20.42 -9.04 3.34
C ARG A 62 20.62 -8.88 1.84
N GLU A 63 21.88 -8.93 1.43
CA GLU A 63 22.29 -8.94 0.03
C GLU A 63 22.65 -10.37 -0.36
N VAL A 64 22.06 -10.87 -1.44
CA VAL A 64 22.29 -12.22 -1.93
C VAL A 64 22.79 -12.13 -3.36
N TRP A 65 23.95 -12.70 -3.63
CA TRP A 65 24.49 -12.77 -4.98
C TRP A 65 23.97 -14.02 -5.67
N VAL A 66 23.37 -13.84 -6.85
CA VAL A 66 22.79 -14.93 -7.63
C VAL A 66 23.46 -14.97 -8.99
N LYS A 67 23.98 -16.15 -9.35
CA LYS A 67 24.46 -16.45 -10.70
C LYS A 67 23.32 -16.96 -11.54
N ARG A 68 22.93 -16.19 -12.55
CA ARG A 68 21.87 -16.57 -13.48
C ARG A 68 22.33 -17.69 -14.43
N GLU A 69 21.37 -18.35 -15.06
CA GLU A 69 21.63 -19.37 -16.10
C GLU A 69 22.46 -18.83 -17.28
N ASP A 70 22.39 -17.52 -17.56
CA ASP A 70 23.21 -16.85 -18.58
C ASP A 70 24.66 -16.56 -18.12
N GLY A 71 25.01 -16.99 -16.91
CA GLY A 71 26.33 -16.80 -16.30
C GLY A 71 26.54 -15.44 -15.66
N VAL A 72 25.58 -14.52 -15.76
CA VAL A 72 25.69 -13.17 -15.19
C VAL A 72 25.34 -13.20 -13.71
N GLU A 73 26.19 -12.57 -12.91
CA GLU A 73 25.98 -12.40 -11.47
C GLU A 73 25.15 -11.13 -11.22
N MET A 74 24.18 -11.23 -10.32
CA MET A 74 23.39 -10.09 -9.90
C MET A 74 23.14 -10.11 -8.39
N PRO A 75 23.24 -8.96 -7.71
CA PRO A 75 22.82 -8.84 -6.32
C PRO A 75 21.30 -8.72 -6.24
N ILE A 76 20.70 -9.39 -5.26
CA ILE A 76 19.31 -9.18 -4.84
C ILE A 76 19.28 -8.72 -3.39
N MET A 77 18.50 -7.68 -3.11
CA MET A 77 18.30 -7.18 -1.76
C MET A 77 17.00 -7.74 -1.18
N LEU A 78 17.11 -8.44 -0.06
CA LEU A 78 16.02 -9.05 0.69
C LEU A 78 15.94 -8.35 2.05
N ASN A 79 15.46 -7.11 2.04
CA ASN A 79 15.35 -6.29 3.25
C ASN A 79 14.19 -6.77 4.12
N ASP A 80 14.45 -6.93 5.42
CA ASP A 80 13.46 -7.28 6.45
C ASP A 80 12.60 -8.52 6.12
N GLN A 81 13.15 -9.45 5.34
CA GLN A 81 12.48 -10.67 4.88
C GLN A 81 13.20 -11.92 5.42
N GLU A 82 12.50 -12.70 6.25
CA GLU A 82 13.00 -13.97 6.79
C GLU A 82 12.96 -15.10 5.74
N ILE A 83 13.85 -15.06 4.77
CA ILE A 83 13.92 -16.06 3.70
C ILE A 83 15.05 -17.02 3.99
N LYS A 84 14.77 -18.32 4.09
CA LYS A 84 15.82 -19.33 4.32
C LYS A 84 16.53 -19.65 3.01
N LEU A 85 17.72 -19.07 2.83
CA LEU A 85 18.62 -19.30 1.70
C LEU A 85 19.98 -19.80 2.21
N ARG A 86 20.69 -20.50 1.34
CA ARG A 86 22.06 -20.96 1.54
C ARG A 86 22.77 -20.90 0.18
N GLU A 87 24.07 -20.65 0.19
CA GLU A 87 24.93 -20.82 -0.98
C GLU A 87 24.72 -22.20 -1.61
N GLY A 88 24.69 -22.24 -2.95
CA GLY A 88 24.37 -23.41 -3.75
C GLY A 88 22.87 -23.68 -3.95
N ASN A 89 21.98 -22.93 -3.29
CA ASN A 89 20.54 -23.09 -3.53
C ASN A 89 20.15 -22.56 -4.92
N GLN A 90 19.31 -23.33 -5.61
CA GLN A 90 18.70 -22.98 -6.88
C GLN A 90 17.41 -22.21 -6.65
N LEU A 91 17.29 -21.04 -7.28
CA LEU A 91 16.18 -20.11 -7.12
C LEU A 91 15.48 -19.83 -8.44
N SER A 92 14.16 -19.65 -8.36
CA SER A 92 13.37 -18.93 -9.37
C SER A 92 12.86 -17.61 -8.76
N ILE A 93 13.22 -16.50 -9.36
CA ILE A 93 12.81 -15.16 -8.93
C ILE A 93 11.85 -14.61 -9.97
N VAL A 94 10.64 -14.29 -9.56
CA VAL A 94 9.68 -13.57 -10.41
C VAL A 94 9.91 -12.09 -10.26
N VAL A 95 10.18 -11.42 -11.38
CA VAL A 95 10.35 -9.97 -11.42
C VAL A 95 9.31 -9.35 -12.34
N ALA A 96 8.76 -8.23 -11.90
CA ALA A 96 8.04 -7.30 -12.77
C ALA A 96 9.03 -6.21 -13.19
N ALA A 97 9.10 -5.91 -14.49
CA ALA A 97 9.98 -4.90 -15.03
C ALA A 97 9.30 -4.07 -16.12
N ASP A 98 9.69 -2.80 -16.22
CA ASP A 98 9.45 -1.96 -17.40
C ASP A 98 10.81 -1.45 -17.93
N GLN A 99 10.80 -0.51 -18.88
CA GLN A 99 12.03 0.04 -19.45
C GLN A 99 12.91 0.82 -18.45
N ARG A 100 12.40 1.17 -17.27
CA ARG A 100 13.06 2.07 -16.30
C ARG A 100 13.25 1.45 -14.91
N LYS A 101 12.43 0.48 -14.53
CA LYS A 101 12.31 -0.05 -13.16
C LYS A 101 12.14 -1.56 -13.16
N MET A 102 12.65 -2.19 -12.11
CA MET A 102 12.44 -3.60 -11.80
C MET A 102 11.98 -3.72 -10.34
N ALA A 103 11.07 -4.66 -10.09
CA ALA A 103 10.62 -5.04 -8.76
C ALA A 103 10.56 -6.56 -8.67
N MET A 104 11.11 -7.12 -7.60
CA MET A 104 10.99 -8.54 -7.30
C MET A 104 9.63 -8.79 -6.64
N ALA A 105 8.90 -9.78 -7.15
CA ALA A 105 7.55 -10.11 -6.69
C ALA A 105 7.55 -11.36 -5.83
N TYR A 106 8.31 -12.38 -6.23
CA TYR A 106 8.30 -13.70 -5.59
C TYR A 106 9.64 -14.40 -5.77
N VAL A 107 10.02 -15.21 -4.78
CA VAL A 107 11.22 -16.07 -4.84
C VAL A 107 10.81 -17.49 -4.47
N HIS A 108 11.15 -18.45 -5.31
CA HIS A 108 11.01 -19.87 -5.03
C HIS A 108 12.40 -20.49 -4.83
N ASN A 109 12.60 -21.17 -3.71
CA ASN A 109 13.79 -21.95 -3.44
C ASN A 109 13.51 -23.43 -3.72
N HIS A 110 14.07 -23.94 -4.81
CA HIS A 110 13.87 -25.32 -5.29
C HIS A 110 14.50 -26.36 -4.37
N ASN A 111 15.54 -26.02 -3.60
CA ASN A 111 16.16 -26.96 -2.65
C ASN A 111 15.26 -27.19 -1.45
N THR A 112 14.57 -26.16 -0.98
CA THR A 112 13.64 -26.25 0.17
C THR A 112 12.19 -26.46 -0.24
N GLN A 113 11.88 -26.38 -1.53
CA GLN A 113 10.51 -26.39 -2.09
C GLN A 113 9.61 -25.33 -1.42
N ARG A 114 10.18 -24.15 -1.12
CA ARG A 114 9.47 -23.04 -0.44
C ARG A 114 9.47 -21.79 -1.28
N GLY A 115 8.31 -21.16 -1.32
CA GLY A 115 8.07 -19.87 -1.94
C GLY A 115 7.94 -18.73 -0.95
N TYR A 116 8.39 -17.55 -1.34
CA TYR A 116 8.35 -16.34 -0.53
C TYR A 116 7.84 -15.18 -1.39
N SER A 117 6.77 -14.52 -0.93
CA SER A 117 6.25 -13.32 -1.59
C SER A 117 7.03 -12.09 -1.11
N LEU A 118 7.68 -11.40 -2.05
CA LEU A 118 8.46 -10.19 -1.77
C LEU A 118 7.63 -8.92 -1.92
N ALA A 119 6.64 -8.95 -2.81
CA ALA A 119 5.75 -7.82 -3.03
C ALA A 119 4.34 -8.31 -3.37
N THR A 120 3.33 -7.64 -2.84
CA THR A 120 1.94 -7.89 -3.19
C THR A 120 1.62 -7.35 -4.59
N ALA A 121 0.56 -7.88 -5.20
CA ALA A 121 0.07 -7.37 -6.49
C ALA A 121 -0.24 -5.86 -6.44
N ARG A 122 -0.70 -5.36 -5.28
CA ARG A 122 -0.94 -3.93 -5.03
C ARG A 122 0.36 -3.13 -5.02
N GLU A 123 1.37 -3.58 -4.29
CA GLU A 123 2.68 -2.90 -4.26
C GLU A 123 3.33 -2.86 -5.64
N ILE A 124 3.19 -3.92 -6.44
CA ILE A 124 3.65 -3.94 -7.83
C ILE A 124 2.85 -2.92 -8.65
N ALA A 125 1.52 -2.95 -8.58
CA ALA A 125 0.67 -2.01 -9.32
C ALA A 125 0.99 -0.54 -8.96
N ASP A 126 1.18 -0.23 -7.68
CA ASP A 126 1.52 1.09 -7.18
C ASP A 126 2.93 1.52 -7.61
N ARG A 127 3.94 0.62 -7.51
CA ARG A 127 5.34 0.89 -7.87
C ARG A 127 5.53 1.20 -9.36
N PHE A 128 4.76 0.54 -10.22
CA PHE A 128 4.70 0.81 -11.66
C PHE A 128 3.63 1.84 -12.03
N SER A 129 2.91 2.38 -11.03
CA SER A 129 1.85 3.37 -11.21
C SER A 129 0.80 2.91 -12.23
N LEU A 130 0.51 1.61 -12.26
CA LEU A 130 -0.51 1.02 -13.13
C LEU A 130 -1.92 1.36 -12.65
N SER A 131 -2.06 1.53 -11.34
CA SER A 131 -3.25 2.06 -10.71
C SER A 131 -2.92 3.42 -10.08
N HIS A 132 -3.81 4.39 -10.27
CA HIS A 132 -3.79 5.59 -9.45
C HIS A 132 -4.53 5.21 -8.18
N ASN A 133 -3.81 4.94 -7.09
CA ASN A 133 -4.43 4.69 -5.80
C ASN A 133 -5.30 5.91 -5.46
N PRO A 134 -6.65 5.80 -5.46
CA PRO A 134 -7.49 6.91 -5.08
C PRO A 134 -7.21 7.13 -3.60
N SER A 135 -6.36 8.11 -3.31
CA SER A 135 -5.98 8.41 -1.95
C SER A 135 -7.24 8.58 -1.08
N GLY A 136 -7.17 8.18 0.18
CA GLY A 136 -8.28 8.37 1.12
C GLY A 136 -8.81 9.81 1.19
N TRP A 137 -8.02 10.82 0.77
CA TRP A 137 -8.48 12.21 0.67
C TRP A 137 -9.64 12.42 -0.31
N TYR A 138 -9.79 11.58 -1.33
CA TYR A 138 -10.96 11.65 -2.21
C TYR A 138 -12.23 11.18 -1.51
N ILE A 139 -12.13 10.16 -0.64
CA ILE A 139 -13.24 9.66 0.18
C ILE A 139 -13.63 10.72 1.22
N ILE A 140 -12.63 11.29 1.90
CA ILE A 140 -12.82 12.38 2.86
C ILE A 140 -13.43 13.60 2.15
N GLY A 141 -12.95 13.93 0.94
CA GLY A 141 -13.48 15.02 0.13
C GLY A 141 -14.93 14.81 -0.29
N ALA A 142 -15.30 13.59 -0.71
CA ALA A 142 -16.69 13.26 -1.05
C ALA A 142 -17.62 13.33 0.18
N LEU A 143 -17.17 12.82 1.32
CA LEU A 143 -17.88 12.91 2.60
C LEU A 143 -18.05 14.36 3.06
N ALA A 144 -16.99 15.17 2.99
CA ALA A 144 -17.03 16.58 3.33
C ALA A 144 -17.98 17.36 2.42
N LEU A 145 -17.95 17.10 1.11
CA LEU A 145 -18.85 17.73 0.15
C LEU A 145 -20.32 17.34 0.40
N GLY A 146 -20.57 16.06 0.72
CA GLY A 146 -21.88 15.57 1.14
C GLY A 146 -22.36 16.25 2.42
N ALA A 147 -21.51 16.37 3.44
CA ALA A 147 -21.82 17.06 4.68
C ALA A 147 -22.13 18.55 4.46
N VAL A 148 -21.36 19.23 3.60
CA VAL A 148 -21.62 20.62 3.21
C VAL A 148 -22.95 20.75 2.47
N ALA A 149 -23.29 19.83 1.56
CA ALA A 149 -24.58 19.84 0.88
C ALA A 149 -25.76 19.66 1.85
N VAL A 150 -25.64 18.76 2.83
CA VAL A 150 -26.64 18.59 3.91
C VAL A 150 -26.76 19.85 4.75
N PHE A 151 -25.63 20.46 5.12
CA PHE A 151 -25.61 21.69 5.92
C PHE A 151 -26.24 22.88 5.17
N ILE A 152 -25.94 23.05 3.88
CA ILE A 152 -26.55 24.07 3.03
C ILE A 152 -28.07 23.82 2.89
N SER A 153 -28.48 22.56 2.68
CA SER A 153 -29.90 22.20 2.62
C SER A 153 -30.63 22.56 3.93
N PHE A 154 -29.99 22.32 5.08
CA PHE A 154 -30.51 22.71 6.38
C PHE A 154 -30.61 24.23 6.56
N LEU A 155 -29.60 24.99 6.12
CA LEU A 155 -29.63 26.46 6.14
C LEU A 155 -30.74 27.03 5.25
N ILE A 156 -30.94 26.46 4.07
CA ILE A 156 -32.04 26.83 3.16
C ILE A 156 -33.38 26.52 3.84
N MET A 157 -33.54 25.33 4.44
CA MET A 157 -34.76 24.97 5.17
C MET A 157 -35.05 25.94 6.32
N ALA A 158 -34.05 26.31 7.11
CA ALA A 158 -34.20 27.27 8.21
C ALA A 158 -34.57 28.68 7.73
N LEU A 159 -34.05 29.11 6.58
CA LEU A 159 -34.37 30.40 5.96
C LEU A 159 -35.79 30.45 5.39
N PHE A 160 -36.28 29.32 4.84
CA PHE A 160 -37.61 29.21 4.23
C PHE A 160 -38.69 28.71 5.20
N LEU A 161 -38.32 28.27 6.41
CA LEU A 161 -39.25 27.87 7.49
C LEU A 161 -40.39 28.89 7.75
N PRO A 162 -40.15 30.21 7.80
CA PRO A 162 -41.24 31.18 7.97
C PRO A 162 -42.12 31.38 6.72
N PHE A 163 -41.68 30.93 5.54
CA PHE A 163 -42.42 31.05 4.27
C PHE A 163 -43.19 29.75 3.91
N MET A 164 -42.77 28.59 4.47
CA MET A 164 -43.32 27.26 4.19
C MET A 164 -44.68 26.97 4.81
N LEU A 165 -45.16 27.79 5.76
CA LEU A 165 -46.46 27.63 6.43
C LEU A 165 -47.70 27.63 5.48
N SER A 166 -47.52 27.68 4.16
CA SER A 166 -48.61 27.71 3.17
C SER A 166 -48.61 26.63 2.07
N SER A 167 -47.63 25.72 1.96
CA SER A 167 -47.66 24.65 0.91
C SER A 167 -46.51 23.62 1.05
N ASP A 168 -46.76 22.49 1.71
CA ASP A 168 -45.69 21.68 2.35
C ASP A 168 -45.09 20.48 1.59
N ALA A 169 -45.58 20.06 0.41
CA ALA A 169 -45.06 18.82 -0.21
C ALA A 169 -44.03 19.02 -1.33
N VAL A 170 -44.19 20.08 -2.13
CA VAL A 170 -43.47 20.22 -3.41
C VAL A 170 -42.01 20.61 -3.20
N ALA A 171 -41.73 21.49 -2.25
CA ALA A 171 -40.37 21.99 -2.02
C ALA A 171 -39.45 20.93 -1.41
N ILE A 172 -39.97 20.08 -0.52
CA ILE A 172 -39.22 18.94 0.04
C ILE A 172 -38.88 17.94 -1.08
N LEU A 173 -39.82 17.66 -1.99
CA LEU A 173 -39.61 16.78 -3.14
C LEU A 173 -38.53 17.32 -4.10
N VAL A 174 -38.53 18.63 -4.37
CA VAL A 174 -37.52 19.28 -5.22
C VAL A 174 -36.12 19.21 -4.59
N LEU A 175 -36.01 19.39 -3.27
CA LEU A 175 -34.73 19.30 -2.54
C LEU A 175 -34.18 17.87 -2.51
N VAL A 176 -35.03 16.88 -2.23
CA VAL A 176 -34.63 15.46 -2.26
C VAL A 176 -34.22 15.06 -3.66
N ALA A 177 -34.95 15.48 -4.69
CA ALA A 177 -34.59 15.23 -6.08
C ALA A 177 -33.24 15.88 -6.44
N ALA A 178 -33.00 17.14 -6.05
CA ALA A 178 -31.73 17.81 -6.30
C ALA A 178 -30.55 17.12 -5.60
N PHE A 179 -30.73 16.65 -4.36
CA PHE A 179 -29.72 15.88 -3.63
C PHE A 179 -29.39 14.55 -4.33
N ILE A 180 -30.42 13.79 -4.71
CA ILE A 180 -30.27 12.52 -5.43
C ILE A 180 -29.54 12.75 -6.77
N ILE A 181 -29.91 13.79 -7.52
CA ILE A 181 -29.30 14.13 -8.82
C ILE A 181 -27.84 14.56 -8.65
N GLY A 182 -27.48 15.29 -7.58
CA GLY A 182 -26.10 15.73 -7.35
C GLY A 182 -25.17 14.63 -6.83
N VAL A 183 -25.68 13.76 -5.96
CA VAL A 183 -24.86 12.79 -5.20
C VAL A 183 -24.65 11.48 -5.97
N ILE A 184 -25.65 10.98 -6.68
CA ILE A 184 -25.54 9.74 -7.48
C ILE A 184 -24.41 9.76 -8.54
N PRO A 185 -24.24 10.82 -9.36
CA PRO A 185 -23.19 10.83 -10.38
C PRO A 185 -21.78 10.85 -9.75
N LEU A 186 -21.61 11.45 -8.58
CA LEU A 186 -20.37 11.38 -7.82
C LEU A 186 -20.08 9.93 -7.42
N PHE A 187 -21.02 9.23 -6.78
CA PHE A 187 -20.85 7.82 -6.43
C PHE A 187 -20.54 6.92 -7.63
N LYS A 188 -21.18 7.14 -8.79
CA LYS A 188 -20.88 6.39 -10.02
C LYS A 188 -19.45 6.63 -10.51
N LYS A 189 -18.98 7.89 -10.49
CA LYS A 189 -17.61 8.23 -10.90
C LYS A 189 -16.57 7.63 -9.94
N TYR A 190 -16.85 7.62 -8.64
CA TYR A 190 -15.96 7.00 -7.65
C TYR A 190 -15.93 5.47 -7.74
N GLY A 191 -17.09 4.84 -7.89
CA GLY A 191 -17.19 3.39 -8.09
C GLY A 191 -16.36 2.94 -9.30
N ALA A 192 -16.45 3.67 -10.42
CA ALA A 192 -15.67 3.37 -11.61
C ALA A 192 -14.14 3.44 -11.38
N VAL A 193 -13.65 4.38 -10.57
CA VAL A 193 -12.22 4.48 -10.24
C VAL A 193 -11.78 3.32 -9.35
N TYR A 194 -12.60 2.97 -8.35
CA TYR A 194 -12.32 1.85 -7.44
C TYR A 194 -12.32 0.51 -8.18
N ASP A 195 -13.34 0.26 -8.99
CA ASP A 195 -13.45 -0.96 -9.82
C ASP A 195 -12.27 -1.08 -10.78
N THR A 196 -11.81 0.04 -11.35
CA THR A 196 -10.64 0.07 -12.23
C THR A 196 -9.36 -0.32 -11.49
N HIS A 197 -9.23 0.11 -10.23
CA HIS A 197 -8.09 -0.19 -9.37
C HIS A 197 -8.07 -1.67 -8.95
N GLU A 198 -9.20 -2.19 -8.45
CA GLU A 198 -9.38 -3.61 -8.11
C GLU A 198 -9.15 -4.52 -9.32
N LYS A 199 -9.69 -4.15 -10.48
CA LYS A 199 -9.45 -4.89 -11.73
C LYS A 199 -7.97 -4.93 -12.09
N CYS A 200 -7.24 -3.83 -11.90
CA CYS A 200 -5.79 -3.83 -12.14
C CYS A 200 -5.04 -4.75 -11.15
N ILE A 201 -5.38 -4.71 -9.86
CA ILE A 201 -4.76 -5.58 -8.85
C ILE A 201 -5.02 -7.05 -9.17
N SER A 202 -6.26 -7.39 -9.54
CA SER A 202 -6.62 -8.76 -9.91
C SER A 202 -5.90 -9.24 -11.17
N GLU A 203 -5.73 -8.40 -12.19
CA GLU A 203 -4.94 -8.73 -13.40
C GLU A 203 -3.47 -9.02 -13.04
N VAL A 204 -2.85 -8.17 -12.20
CA VAL A 204 -1.48 -8.37 -11.71
C VAL A 204 -1.39 -9.65 -10.87
N SER A 205 -2.38 -9.90 -10.00
CA SER A 205 -2.45 -11.11 -9.17
C SER A 205 -2.58 -12.37 -10.02
N GLN A 206 -3.42 -12.35 -11.07
CA GLN A 206 -3.57 -13.46 -12.00
C GLN A 206 -2.30 -13.70 -12.80
N ALA A 207 -1.64 -12.64 -13.29
CA ALA A 207 -0.37 -12.78 -13.98
C ALA A 207 0.73 -13.33 -13.07
N LEU A 208 0.76 -12.89 -11.80
CA LEU A 208 1.69 -13.42 -10.81
C LEU A 208 1.44 -14.91 -10.58
N LYS A 209 0.18 -15.32 -10.37
CA LYS A 209 -0.21 -16.73 -10.21
C LYS A 209 0.13 -17.58 -11.44
N ALA A 210 -0.09 -17.05 -12.64
CA ALA A 210 0.23 -17.75 -13.89
C ALA A 210 1.74 -17.97 -14.04
N VAL A 211 2.56 -17.06 -13.51
CA VAL A 211 4.02 -17.15 -13.56
C VAL A 211 4.57 -18.01 -12.42
N THR A 212 3.96 -17.99 -11.23
CA THR A 212 4.41 -18.80 -10.08
C THR A 212 3.93 -20.24 -10.11
N GLY A 213 2.92 -20.59 -10.92
CA GLY A 213 2.43 -21.96 -11.08
C GLY A 213 1.55 -22.48 -9.93
N GLU A 214 1.56 -21.82 -8.78
CA GLU A 214 0.74 -22.16 -7.62
C GLU A 214 0.50 -20.92 -6.76
N ALA A 215 -0.63 -20.92 -6.01
CA ALA A 215 -1.19 -19.77 -5.34
C ALA A 215 -0.15 -19.03 -4.48
N ALA A 216 0.19 -17.80 -4.88
CA ALA A 216 0.74 -16.82 -3.96
C ALA A 216 -0.32 -16.60 -2.87
N GLU A 217 -0.26 -17.39 -1.80
CA GLU A 217 -0.96 -17.06 -0.57
C GLU A 217 -0.47 -15.67 -0.15
N PRO A 218 -1.39 -14.73 0.13
CA PRO A 218 -1.00 -13.43 0.61
C PRO A 218 -0.24 -13.62 1.92
N VAL A 219 0.99 -13.10 1.99
CA VAL A 219 1.65 -12.82 3.26
C VAL A 219 0.64 -12.01 4.06
N SER A 220 0.15 -12.62 5.13
CA SER A 220 -0.78 -11.99 6.07
C SER A 220 -0.24 -10.61 6.39
N ALA A 221 -1.10 -9.59 6.23
CA ALA A 221 -0.79 -8.21 6.58
C ALA A 221 -0.12 -8.15 7.96
N PRO A 222 0.84 -7.24 8.21
CA PRO A 222 1.35 -7.02 9.54
C PRO A 222 0.15 -6.74 10.45
N VAL A 223 -0.01 -7.58 11.47
CA VAL A 223 -0.95 -7.36 12.57
C VAL A 223 -0.55 -6.02 13.17
N THR A 224 -1.31 -5.00 12.83
CA THR A 224 -1.23 -3.70 13.47
C THR A 224 -1.83 -3.91 14.86
N ALA A 225 -0.94 -4.01 15.85
CA ALA A 225 -1.29 -3.90 17.26
C ALA A 225 -1.57 -2.45 17.63
#